data_AF-R1GQA7-F1
#
_entry.id   AF-R1GQA7-F1
#
_cell.length_a   1.000
_cell.length_b   1.000
_cell.length_c   1.000
_cell.angle_alpha   90.00
_cell.angle_beta   90.00
_cell.angle_gamma   90.00
#
_symmetry.space_group_name_H-M   'P 1'
#
loop_
_entity.id
_entity.type
_entity.pdbx_description
1 polymer ?
#
loop_
_entity_poly.entity_id
_entity_poly.type
_entity_poly.pdbx_seq_one_letter_code
_entity_poly.pdbx_strand_id
1 'polypeptide(L)'
;MANVDIGRYSKRLVQYFWDPLPRNEEAAPIWCLGKSYESKPSAPPSSEDPTHNAAQPLCVSHGSTASSRSAGGDCTSQNSSEGDGAQIIDDASDADADGGWPAPFLEDFEARVWLTYRSNFAAIPKSQDPHAATAMSFSVRLRSQLSNQGGFSSDTGWGCMIRALSNGYEDAGLRIYITGDGSDVYEDSFMKTAKDAKGSFHPTLVLVGIRLGIDRVTPVYWEALKASLQLSQSIGIAG
;
A
#
# COMPACT_ATOMS: atom_id res chain seq x y z
N MET A 1 -15.16 43.68 6.70
CA MET A 1 -13.79 43.98 6.26
C MET A 1 -13.06 42.66 6.08
N ALA A 2 -13.02 42.19 4.83
CA ALA A 2 -12.37 40.95 4.44
C ALA A 2 -10.88 41.24 4.19
N ASN A 3 -10.04 40.90 5.16
CA ASN A 3 -8.58 40.99 5.00
C ASN A 3 -7.92 39.73 5.56
N VAL A 4 -8.50 38.58 5.23
CA VAL A 4 -7.98 37.26 5.59
C VAL A 4 -7.73 36.50 4.28
N ASP A 5 -6.53 35.92 4.19
CA ASP A 5 -6.08 34.85 3.28
C ASP A 5 -5.33 35.13 1.96
N ILE A 6 -5.09 36.37 1.49
CA ILE A 6 -4.26 36.56 0.28
C ILE A 6 -2.82 36.00 0.44
N GLY A 7 -2.21 36.18 1.62
CA GLY A 7 -0.86 35.66 1.90
C GLY A 7 -0.77 34.14 2.09
N ARG A 8 -1.90 33.47 2.36
CA ARG A 8 -1.97 32.02 2.56
C ARG A 8 -2.17 31.29 1.23
N TYR A 9 -2.99 31.87 0.36
CA TYR A 9 -3.15 31.39 -1.02
C TYR A 9 -1.91 31.64 -1.87
N SER A 10 -1.23 32.79 -1.71
CA SER A 10 0.03 33.04 -2.43
C SER A 10 1.14 32.06 -2.02
N LYS A 11 1.26 31.71 -0.73
CA LYS A 11 2.18 30.66 -0.29
C LYS A 11 1.86 29.29 -0.88
N ARG A 12 0.58 28.91 -0.96
CA ARG A 12 0.17 27.64 -1.58
C ARG A 12 0.43 27.59 -3.08
N LEU A 13 0.17 28.67 -3.80
CA LEU A 13 0.44 28.75 -5.24
C LEU A 13 1.95 28.76 -5.52
N VAL A 14 2.73 29.50 -4.74
CA VAL A 14 4.20 29.51 -4.84
C VAL A 14 4.78 28.14 -4.48
N GLN A 15 4.24 27.47 -3.45
CA GLN A 15 4.68 26.14 -3.06
C GLN A 15 4.30 25.08 -4.10
N TYR A 16 3.12 25.18 -4.74
CA TYR A 16 2.74 24.29 -5.83
C TYR A 16 3.57 24.51 -7.10
N PHE A 17 3.98 25.76 -7.37
CA PHE A 17 4.85 26.08 -8.50
C PHE A 17 6.32 25.66 -8.27
N TRP A 18 6.72 25.48 -7.01
CA TRP A 18 8.10 25.20 -6.61
C TRP A 18 8.33 23.76 -6.11
N ASP A 19 7.26 22.99 -5.92
CA ASP A 19 7.31 21.59 -5.50
C ASP A 19 6.90 20.71 -6.69
N PRO A 20 7.86 20.33 -7.56
CA PRO A 20 7.55 19.46 -8.69
C PRO A 20 7.03 18.11 -8.19
N LEU A 21 6.11 17.50 -8.94
CA LEU A 21 5.59 16.18 -8.62
C LEU A 21 6.75 15.19 -8.44
N PRO A 22 6.70 14.32 -7.41
CA PRO A 22 7.76 13.36 -7.15
C PRO A 22 7.89 12.40 -8.34
N ARG A 23 9.12 12.25 -8.84
CA ARG A 23 9.45 11.34 -9.93
C ARG A 23 10.20 10.13 -9.40
N ASN A 24 9.94 8.99 -10.01
CA ASN A 24 10.67 7.77 -9.72
C ASN A 24 11.96 7.73 -10.55
N GLU A 25 13.08 8.06 -9.93
CA GLU A 25 14.39 8.05 -10.58
C GLU A 25 15.20 6.77 -10.26
N GLU A 26 14.89 6.14 -9.12
CA GLU A 26 15.63 5.01 -8.58
C GLU A 26 15.25 3.70 -9.28
N ALA A 27 16.22 2.79 -9.44
CA ALA A 27 15.95 1.43 -9.95
C ALA A 27 15.59 0.43 -8.84
N ALA A 28 15.58 0.87 -7.58
CA ALA A 28 15.27 0.02 -6.43
C ALA A 28 13.79 -0.42 -6.43
N PRO A 29 13.46 -1.59 -5.88
CA PRO A 29 12.07 -2.01 -5.76
C PRO A 29 11.26 -1.05 -4.89
N ILE A 30 10.05 -0.76 -5.34
CA ILE A 30 9.11 0.12 -4.64
C ILE A 30 8.26 -0.73 -3.71
N TRP A 31 8.05 -0.28 -2.47
CA TRP A 31 7.26 -0.99 -1.48
C TRP A 31 6.03 -0.19 -1.06
N CYS A 32 4.87 -0.84 -1.09
CA CYS A 32 3.59 -0.26 -0.69
C CYS A 32 2.89 -1.18 0.33
N LEU A 33 3.15 -0.98 1.63
CA LEU A 33 2.59 -1.78 2.74
C LEU A 33 2.64 -3.30 2.51
N GLY A 34 3.85 -3.84 2.42
CA GLY A 34 4.08 -5.28 2.31
C GLY A 34 4.07 -5.83 0.88
N LYS A 35 3.72 -5.02 -0.12
CA LYS A 35 3.78 -5.40 -1.53
C LYS A 35 4.95 -4.71 -2.24
N SER A 36 5.74 -5.48 -2.98
CA SER A 36 6.87 -5.01 -3.78
C SER A 36 6.46 -4.82 -5.24
N TYR A 37 7.00 -3.79 -5.88
CA TYR A 37 6.82 -3.47 -7.29
C TYR A 37 8.18 -3.24 -7.95
N GLU A 38 8.34 -3.70 -9.18
CA GLU A 38 9.54 -3.43 -9.99
C GLU A 38 9.51 -1.98 -10.45
N SER A 39 10.59 -1.23 -10.18
CA SER A 39 10.65 0.20 -10.55
C SER A 39 10.81 0.42 -12.06
N LYS A 40 11.58 -0.44 -12.73
CA LYS A 40 11.82 -0.37 -14.17
C LYS A 40 11.59 -1.77 -14.75
N PRO A 41 10.74 -1.92 -15.78
CA PRO A 41 10.52 -3.22 -16.40
C PRO A 41 11.87 -3.76 -16.88
N SER A 42 12.22 -4.96 -16.40
CA SER A 42 13.37 -5.67 -16.93
C SER A 42 13.12 -5.94 -18.41
N ALA A 43 14.08 -5.57 -19.27
CA ALA A 43 13.99 -5.90 -20.70
C ALA A 43 13.72 -7.41 -20.84
N PRO A 44 12.83 -7.84 -21.76
CA PRO A 44 12.59 -9.26 -21.96
C PRO A 44 13.92 -9.96 -22.24
N PRO A 45 14.14 -11.17 -21.72
CA PRO A 45 15.37 -11.91 -21.96
C PRO A 45 15.53 -12.08 -23.47
N SER A 46 16.57 -11.45 -24.02
CA SER A 46 17.01 -11.70 -25.39
C SER A 46 17.19 -13.21 -25.54
N SER A 47 16.36 -13.82 -26.37
CA SER A 47 16.49 -15.22 -26.78
C SER A 47 17.88 -15.40 -27.39
N GLU A 48 18.80 -15.99 -26.62
CA GLU A 48 20.05 -16.50 -27.15
C GLU A 48 19.72 -17.69 -28.08
N ASP A 49 19.88 -17.47 -29.39
CA ASP A 49 19.92 -18.52 -30.40
C ASP A 49 21.13 -19.45 -30.15
N PRO A 50 20.96 -20.79 -30.04
CA PRO A 50 22.06 -21.71 -30.21
C PRO A 50 22.00 -22.32 -31.61
N THR A 51 22.73 -21.74 -32.56
CA THR A 51 23.03 -22.38 -33.84
C THR A 51 24.15 -23.42 -33.71
N HIS A 52 23.98 -24.54 -34.45
CA HIS A 52 24.94 -25.59 -34.85
C HIS A 52 25.28 -26.74 -33.89
N ASN A 53 24.76 -27.95 -34.17
CA ASN A 53 25.46 -28.87 -35.07
C ASN A 53 24.65 -30.12 -35.47
N ALA A 54 24.83 -30.51 -36.73
CA ALA A 54 24.12 -31.55 -37.46
C ALA A 54 24.61 -32.98 -37.14
N ALA A 55 23.68 -33.94 -37.13
CA ALA A 55 23.89 -35.30 -37.66
C ALA A 55 22.54 -36.06 -37.77
N GLN A 56 22.03 -36.16 -39.00
CA GLN A 56 21.22 -37.29 -39.50
C GLN A 56 22.12 -38.05 -40.50
N PRO A 57 21.90 -39.34 -40.88
CA PRO A 57 20.58 -39.93 -41.12
C PRO A 57 20.46 -41.44 -40.82
N LEU A 58 19.26 -42.02 -41.03
CA LEU A 58 19.07 -43.26 -41.82
C LEU A 58 17.57 -43.60 -41.96
N CYS A 59 17.13 -43.61 -43.21
CA CYS A 59 15.88 -44.16 -43.68
C CYS A 59 16.04 -45.66 -43.99
N VAL A 60 15.04 -46.49 -43.69
CA VAL A 60 14.73 -47.73 -44.45
C VAL A 60 13.24 -48.01 -44.37
N SER A 61 12.61 -48.15 -45.54
CA SER A 61 11.20 -48.47 -45.79
C SER A 61 10.93 -50.00 -45.77
N HIS A 62 9.67 -50.39 -46.01
CA HIS A 62 9.07 -51.71 -46.35
C HIS A 62 8.05 -52.13 -45.26
N GLY A 63 6.79 -52.51 -45.52
CA GLY A 63 6.03 -52.76 -46.73
C GLY A 63 4.54 -53.03 -46.40
N SER A 64 3.70 -52.90 -47.43
CA SER A 64 2.22 -52.87 -47.50
C SER A 64 1.46 -54.11 -47.02
N THR A 65 0.13 -53.99 -46.78
CA THR A 65 -0.96 -54.68 -47.53
C THR A 65 -2.35 -54.10 -47.14
N ALA A 66 -3.30 -54.18 -48.08
CA ALA A 66 -4.46 -53.31 -48.32
C ALA A 66 -5.82 -53.74 -47.71
N SER A 67 -6.79 -52.80 -47.73
CA SER A 67 -8.23 -52.95 -48.07
C SER A 67 -8.92 -51.55 -48.03
N SER A 68 -9.18 -50.85 -49.16
CA SER A 68 -10.44 -50.78 -49.96
C SER A 68 -11.71 -50.42 -49.14
N ARG A 69 -12.56 -49.41 -49.42
CA ARG A 69 -13.09 -48.85 -50.68
C ARG A 69 -13.69 -47.41 -50.52
N SER A 70 -13.48 -46.56 -51.56
CA SER A 70 -14.27 -45.44 -52.17
C SER A 70 -15.62 -45.00 -51.58
N ALA A 71 -16.13 -43.75 -51.65
CA ALA A 71 -15.99 -42.56 -52.53
C ALA A 71 -16.50 -41.29 -51.77
N GLY A 72 -16.34 -40.01 -52.14
CA GLY A 72 -15.74 -39.27 -53.25
C GLY A 72 -16.00 -37.75 -53.08
N GLY A 73 -15.18 -36.90 -53.73
CA GLY A 73 -15.36 -35.46 -53.95
C GLY A 73 -14.94 -34.54 -52.78
N ASP A 74 -14.20 -33.44 -52.95
CA ASP A 74 -13.60 -32.78 -54.11
C ASP A 74 -12.46 -31.88 -53.58
N CYS A 75 -11.42 -31.66 -54.37
CA CYS A 75 -10.25 -30.85 -54.01
C CYS A 75 -10.21 -29.57 -54.83
N THR A 76 -10.05 -28.42 -54.17
CA THR A 76 -9.48 -27.23 -54.82
C THR A 76 -8.64 -26.47 -53.81
N SER A 77 -7.33 -26.47 -54.07
CA SER A 77 -6.31 -25.73 -53.35
C SER A 77 -6.32 -24.27 -53.81
N GLN A 78 -6.13 -23.33 -52.88
CA GLN A 78 -5.34 -22.12 -53.12
C GLN A 78 -4.95 -21.46 -51.78
N ASN A 79 -3.63 -21.34 -51.57
CA ASN A 79 -3.00 -20.53 -50.52
C ASN A 79 -3.55 -19.09 -50.52
N SER A 80 -3.53 -18.41 -49.38
CA SER A 80 -2.84 -17.11 -49.17
C SER A 80 -3.19 -16.48 -47.80
N SER A 81 -2.16 -16.38 -46.95
CA SER A 81 -1.84 -15.28 -46.01
C SER A 81 -2.89 -14.71 -45.04
N GLU A 82 -2.62 -15.03 -43.78
CA GLU A 82 -2.74 -14.31 -42.51
C GLU A 82 -2.93 -12.78 -42.52
N GLY A 83 -3.62 -12.31 -41.46
CA GLY A 83 -3.66 -10.92 -41.03
C GLY A 83 -4.63 -10.67 -39.88
N ASP A 84 -4.52 -11.42 -38.78
CA ASP A 84 -5.28 -11.15 -37.53
C ASP A 84 -4.54 -10.08 -36.73
N GLY A 85 -5.10 -8.86 -36.71
CA GLY A 85 -4.53 -7.70 -36.04
C GLY A 85 -4.86 -7.68 -34.56
N ALA A 86 -4.16 -8.49 -33.77
CA ALA A 86 -4.08 -8.28 -32.32
C ALA A 86 -3.13 -7.11 -32.06
N GLN A 87 -3.69 -5.93 -31.76
CA GLN A 87 -2.90 -4.77 -31.35
C GLN A 87 -2.24 -5.06 -29.99
N ILE A 88 -0.92 -5.20 -30.01
CA ILE A 88 -0.06 -5.12 -28.84
C ILE A 88 -0.12 -3.66 -28.38
N ILE A 89 -0.61 -3.42 -27.16
CA ILE A 89 -0.54 -2.11 -26.51
C ILE A 89 0.91 -1.95 -26.04
N ASP A 90 1.61 -0.98 -26.62
CA ASP A 90 2.93 -0.54 -26.17
C ASP A 90 2.80 0.14 -24.79
N ASP A 91 3.05 -0.61 -23.72
CA ASP A 91 3.03 -0.16 -22.30
C ASP A 91 4.21 0.79 -21.95
N ALA A 92 5.11 1.06 -22.90
CA ALA A 92 6.32 1.85 -22.67
C ALA A 92 6.10 3.37 -22.80
N SER A 93 5.00 3.83 -23.41
CA SER A 93 4.76 5.26 -23.63
C SER A 93 4.03 5.98 -22.48
N ASP A 94 3.40 5.26 -21.56
CA ASP A 94 2.64 5.85 -20.44
C ASP A 94 3.52 6.15 -19.21
N ALA A 95 4.69 5.53 -19.08
CA ALA A 95 5.60 5.74 -17.94
C ALA A 95 6.11 7.19 -17.82
N ASP A 96 6.21 7.94 -18.93
CA ASP A 96 6.63 9.34 -18.92
C ASP A 96 5.53 10.29 -18.41
N ALA A 97 4.25 9.93 -18.58
CA ALA A 97 3.12 10.73 -18.08
C ALA A 97 3.01 10.63 -16.55
N ASP A 98 3.23 9.44 -16.02
CA ASP A 98 3.13 9.15 -14.59
C ASP A 98 4.45 9.32 -13.83
N GLY A 99 5.40 10.08 -14.39
CA GLY A 99 6.64 10.44 -13.69
C GLY A 99 7.55 9.25 -13.37
N GLY A 100 7.48 8.17 -14.16
CA GLY A 100 8.29 6.97 -14.03
C GLY A 100 7.76 5.94 -13.01
N TRP A 101 6.57 6.14 -12.45
CA TRP A 101 5.97 5.20 -11.49
C TRP A 101 5.31 4.02 -12.22
N PRO A 102 5.47 2.77 -11.75
CA PRO A 102 4.78 1.62 -12.36
C PRO A 102 3.26 1.72 -12.18
N ALA A 103 2.48 1.51 -13.24
CA ALA A 103 1.02 1.55 -13.18
C ALA A 103 0.41 0.65 -12.07
N PRO A 104 0.87 -0.61 -11.87
CA PRO A 104 0.33 -1.44 -10.79
C PRO A 104 0.60 -0.90 -9.37
N PHE A 105 1.66 -0.10 -9.22
CA PHE A 105 1.95 0.58 -7.95
C PHE A 105 0.99 1.76 -7.73
N LEU A 106 0.77 2.58 -8.76
CA LEU A 106 -0.14 3.72 -8.68
C LEU A 106 -1.56 3.27 -8.36
N GLU A 107 -2.05 2.22 -9.03
CA GLU A 107 -3.38 1.68 -8.75
C GLU A 107 -3.54 1.22 -7.28
N ASP A 108 -2.56 0.51 -6.71
CA ASP A 108 -2.59 0.12 -5.29
C ASP A 108 -2.46 1.32 -4.36
N PHE A 109 -1.63 2.30 -4.71
CA PHE A 109 -1.45 3.50 -3.91
C PHE A 109 -2.74 4.35 -3.88
N GLU A 110 -3.39 4.53 -5.02
CA GLU A 110 -4.62 5.31 -5.20
C GLU A 110 -5.87 4.61 -4.67
N ALA A 111 -5.87 3.28 -4.62
CA ALA A 111 -6.96 2.50 -4.03
C ALA A 111 -7.09 2.69 -2.50
N ARG A 112 -6.13 3.36 -1.85
CA ARG A 112 -6.11 3.53 -0.38
C ARG A 112 -6.96 4.71 0.05
N VAL A 113 -7.57 4.57 1.24
CA VAL A 113 -8.41 5.63 1.80
C VAL A 113 -7.58 6.88 2.06
N TRP A 114 -7.93 7.97 1.37
CA TRP A 114 -7.25 9.26 1.52
C TRP A 114 -8.11 10.25 2.31
N LEU A 115 -7.65 10.55 3.54
CA LEU A 115 -8.28 11.54 4.42
C LEU A 115 -7.48 12.84 4.38
N THR A 116 -8.17 13.94 4.08
CA THR A 116 -7.58 15.29 4.03
C THR A 116 -8.31 16.23 4.98
N TYR A 117 -7.64 17.32 5.38
CA TYR A 117 -8.29 18.34 6.20
C TYR A 117 -9.54 18.88 5.51
N ARG A 118 -10.65 18.86 6.25
CA ARG A 118 -11.91 19.48 5.86
C ARG A 118 -12.21 20.65 6.80
N SER A 119 -13.00 21.61 6.33
CA SER A 119 -13.44 22.76 7.10
C SER A 119 -14.94 22.99 6.87
N ASN A 120 -15.55 23.91 7.61
CA ASN A 120 -16.99 24.21 7.57
C ASN A 120 -17.91 23.06 8.04
N PHE A 121 -17.41 22.14 8.87
CA PHE A 121 -18.27 21.22 9.63
C PHE A 121 -18.72 21.89 10.94
N ALA A 122 -19.84 21.42 11.50
CA ALA A 122 -20.32 21.89 12.80
C ALA A 122 -19.27 21.62 13.90
N ALA A 123 -19.11 22.56 14.83
CA ALA A 123 -18.13 22.39 15.91
C ALA A 123 -18.39 21.10 16.70
N ILE A 124 -17.36 20.28 16.88
CA ILE A 124 -17.45 19.01 17.62
C ILE A 124 -17.62 19.35 19.12
N PRO A 125 -18.74 18.99 19.76
CA PRO A 125 -18.95 19.29 21.16
C PRO A 125 -18.00 18.48 22.05
N LYS A 126 -17.54 19.07 23.16
CA LYS A 126 -16.84 18.31 24.20
C LYS A 126 -17.80 17.29 24.81
N SER A 127 -17.32 16.06 25.03
CA SER A 127 -18.08 15.06 25.76
C SER A 127 -18.42 15.58 27.17
N GLN A 128 -19.69 15.49 27.53
CA GLN A 128 -20.19 15.85 28.87
C GLN A 128 -20.16 14.65 29.83
N ASP A 129 -19.72 13.48 29.35
CA ASP A 129 -19.68 12.26 30.13
C ASP A 129 -18.50 12.27 31.13
N PRO A 130 -18.75 12.15 32.46
CA PRO A 130 -17.71 12.02 33.48
C PRO A 130 -16.75 10.83 33.23
N HIS A 131 -17.22 9.76 32.58
CA HIS A 131 -16.38 8.61 32.24
C HIS A 131 -15.37 8.93 31.13
N ALA A 132 -15.73 9.79 30.17
CA ALA A 132 -14.81 10.21 29.09
C ALA A 132 -13.61 11.00 29.64
N ALA A 133 -13.84 11.88 30.63
CA ALA A 133 -12.76 12.57 31.32
C ALA A 133 -11.86 11.60 32.11
N THR A 134 -12.43 10.51 32.62
CA THR A 134 -11.73 9.49 33.41
C THR A 134 -10.99 8.45 32.55
N ALA A 135 -11.35 8.31 31.27
CA ALA A 135 -10.64 7.47 30.31
C ALA A 135 -9.32 8.09 29.82
N MET A 136 -9.13 9.41 29.98
CA MET A 136 -7.89 10.08 29.59
C MET A 136 -6.78 9.85 30.62
N SER A 137 -5.52 9.72 30.15
CA SER A 137 -4.35 9.65 31.04
C SER A 137 -4.20 10.94 31.85
N PHE A 138 -3.56 10.87 33.03
CA PHE A 138 -3.38 12.02 33.92
C PHE A 138 -2.70 13.20 33.21
N SER A 139 -1.68 12.93 32.39
CA SER A 139 -0.97 13.92 31.59
C SER A 139 -1.88 14.60 30.56
N VAL A 140 -2.76 13.85 29.90
CA VAL A 140 -3.75 14.41 28.96
C VAL A 140 -4.80 15.25 29.69
N ARG A 141 -5.27 14.82 30.87
CA ARG A 141 -6.19 15.64 31.69
C ARG A 141 -5.55 16.94 32.16
N LEU A 142 -4.33 16.88 32.67
CA LEU A 142 -3.60 18.07 33.16
C LEU A 142 -3.39 19.06 32.01
N ARG A 143 -2.96 18.59 30.83
CA ARG A 143 -2.80 19.42 29.63
C ARG A 143 -4.14 19.98 29.14
N SER A 144 -5.22 19.20 29.17
CA SER A 144 -6.57 19.64 28.78
C SER A 144 -7.22 20.64 29.75
N GLN A 145 -6.80 20.68 31.01
CA GLN A 145 -7.29 21.63 32.02
C GLN A 145 -6.49 22.95 31.97
N LEU A 146 -5.18 22.88 31.72
CA LEU A 146 -4.32 24.05 31.54
C LEU A 146 -4.50 24.71 30.16
N SER A 147 -4.75 23.90 29.13
CA SER A 147 -5.11 24.38 27.79
C SER A 147 -6.61 24.66 27.75
N ASN A 148 -6.99 25.93 27.88
CA ASN A 148 -8.37 26.37 27.64
C ASN A 148 -8.73 26.39 26.14
N GLN A 149 -7.99 25.66 25.29
CA GLN A 149 -8.31 25.53 23.87
C GLN A 149 -9.46 24.53 23.68
N GLY A 150 -10.41 24.90 22.83
CA GLY A 150 -11.61 24.11 22.53
C GLY A 150 -11.38 22.79 21.78
N GLY A 151 -10.19 22.18 21.84
CA GLY A 151 -9.89 20.94 21.12
C GLY A 151 -8.45 20.43 21.32
N PHE A 152 -8.18 19.24 20.78
CA PHE A 152 -6.86 18.62 20.75
C PHE A 152 -6.07 19.11 19.52
N SER A 153 -4.83 19.54 19.70
CA SER A 153 -3.96 20.09 18.64
C SER A 153 -2.70 19.25 18.36
N SER A 154 -2.63 18.05 18.94
CA SER A 154 -1.51 17.12 18.75
C SER A 154 -2.07 15.75 18.41
N ASP A 155 -1.33 15.06 17.56
CA ASP A 155 -1.37 13.63 17.30
C ASP A 155 -1.14 12.78 18.56
N THR A 156 -0.47 13.29 19.60
CA THR A 156 -0.21 12.54 20.84
C THR A 156 -1.50 11.94 21.42
N GLY A 157 -1.52 10.63 21.59
CA GLY A 157 -2.66 9.90 22.16
C GLY A 157 -3.67 9.37 21.15
N TRP A 158 -3.39 9.47 19.85
CA TRP A 158 -4.25 8.91 18.79
C TRP A 158 -4.53 7.41 18.95
N GLY A 159 -3.55 6.62 19.41
CA GLY A 159 -3.77 5.19 19.67
C GLY A 159 -4.85 4.94 20.73
N CYS A 160 -4.88 5.75 21.80
CA CYS A 160 -5.93 5.68 22.82
C CYS A 160 -7.30 6.07 22.25
N MET A 161 -7.35 7.05 21.34
CA MET A 161 -8.59 7.45 20.65
C MET A 161 -9.13 6.32 19.78
N ILE A 162 -8.29 5.68 18.96
CA ILE A 162 -8.69 4.53 18.14
C ILE A 162 -9.19 3.39 19.02
N ARG A 163 -8.51 3.07 20.12
CA ARG A 163 -8.98 2.04 21.07
C ARG A 163 -10.33 2.37 21.67
N ALA A 164 -10.56 3.61 22.10
CA ALA A 164 -11.84 4.02 22.65
C ALA A 164 -12.96 3.93 21.61
N LEU A 165 -12.70 4.36 20.37
CA LEU A 165 -13.66 4.29 19.26
C LEU A 165 -13.97 2.83 18.87
N SER A 166 -12.95 1.98 18.77
CA SER A 166 -13.11 0.55 18.45
C SER A 166 -13.93 -0.17 19.53
N ASN A 167 -13.71 0.14 20.80
CA ASN A 167 -14.50 -0.41 21.90
C ASN A 167 -15.94 0.13 21.92
N GLY A 168 -16.17 1.36 21.47
CA GLY A 168 -17.50 1.97 21.40
C GLY A 168 -18.31 1.56 20.16
N TYR A 169 -17.68 0.88 19.19
CA TYR A 169 -18.30 0.46 17.94
C TYR A 169 -18.00 -1.03 17.70
N GLU A 170 -18.71 -1.89 18.44
CA GLU A 170 -18.48 -3.34 18.46
C GLU A 170 -18.59 -3.99 17.07
N ASP A 171 -19.41 -3.43 16.17
CA ASP A 171 -19.60 -3.90 14.79
C ASP A 171 -18.31 -3.89 13.95
N ALA A 172 -17.30 -3.08 14.33
CA ALA A 172 -16.00 -3.12 13.66
C ALA A 172 -15.26 -4.46 13.88
N GLY A 173 -15.58 -5.20 14.96
CA GLY A 173 -14.92 -6.46 15.30
C GLY A 173 -13.40 -6.34 15.52
N LEU A 174 -12.88 -5.12 15.66
CA LEU A 174 -11.46 -4.83 15.74
C LEU A 174 -11.05 -4.60 17.20
N ARG A 175 -9.94 -5.23 17.60
CA ARG A 175 -9.31 -4.99 18.90
C ARG A 175 -8.03 -4.20 18.73
N ILE A 176 -7.68 -3.38 19.73
CA ILE A 176 -6.50 -2.52 19.67
C ILE A 176 -5.54 -2.88 20.80
N TYR A 177 -4.36 -3.38 20.43
CA TYR A 177 -3.22 -3.55 21.33
C TYR A 177 -2.27 -2.36 21.15
N ILE A 178 -1.92 -1.68 22.23
CA ILE A 178 -1.02 -0.52 22.22
C ILE A 178 0.17 -0.86 23.11
N THR A 179 1.38 -0.69 22.61
CA THR A 179 2.58 -0.77 23.47
C THR A 179 2.53 0.39 24.46
N GLY A 180 2.89 0.13 25.73
CA GLY A 180 2.87 1.15 26.78
C GLY A 180 3.97 2.18 26.60
N ASP A 181 4.68 2.52 27.69
CA ASP A 181 5.81 3.45 27.64
C ASP A 181 7.06 2.87 26.93
N GLY A 182 6.98 1.65 26.39
CA GLY A 182 8.03 0.96 25.67
C GLY A 182 7.64 0.60 24.22
N SER A 183 8.65 0.21 23.44
CA SER A 183 8.52 -0.29 22.07
C SER A 183 8.19 -1.78 21.99
N ASP A 184 8.22 -2.48 23.12
CA ASP A 184 8.22 -3.93 23.14
C ASP A 184 6.80 -4.50 23.06
N VAL A 185 6.66 -5.53 22.23
CA VAL A 185 5.44 -6.31 22.09
C VAL A 185 5.61 -7.60 22.87
N TYR A 186 4.78 -7.79 23.91
CA TYR A 186 4.79 -9.01 24.71
C TYR A 186 3.67 -9.94 24.22
N GLU A 187 4.04 -11.17 23.85
CA GLU A 187 3.11 -12.18 23.32
C GLU A 187 1.91 -12.39 24.25
N ASP A 188 2.14 -12.61 25.54
CA ASP A 188 1.06 -12.83 26.52
C ASP A 188 0.08 -11.66 26.60
N SER A 189 0.60 -10.42 26.56
CA SER A 189 -0.22 -9.22 26.63
C SER A 189 -1.02 -8.99 25.35
N PHE A 190 -0.39 -9.26 24.20
CA PHE A 190 -1.06 -9.24 22.91
C PHE A 190 -2.15 -10.30 22.83
N MET A 191 -1.85 -11.56 23.17
CA MET A 191 -2.79 -12.67 23.13
C MET A 191 -3.98 -12.45 24.07
N LYS A 192 -3.76 -11.87 25.26
CA LYS A 192 -4.83 -11.48 26.18
C LYS A 192 -5.76 -10.41 25.58
N THR A 193 -5.21 -9.53 24.74
CA THR A 193 -6.01 -8.52 24.03
C THR A 193 -6.76 -9.13 22.86
N ALA A 194 -6.09 -9.97 22.07
CA ALA A 194 -6.62 -10.52 20.83
C ALA A 194 -7.65 -11.64 21.03
N LYS A 195 -7.55 -12.41 22.12
CA LYS A 195 -8.47 -13.52 22.40
C LYS A 195 -9.61 -13.11 23.33
N ASP A 196 -10.78 -13.69 23.11
CA ASP A 196 -11.90 -13.59 24.05
C ASP A 196 -11.83 -14.67 25.16
N ALA A 197 -12.81 -14.66 26.07
CA ALA A 197 -12.92 -15.64 27.15
C ALA A 197 -13.07 -17.10 26.66
N LYS A 198 -13.51 -17.30 25.40
CA LYS A 198 -13.62 -18.62 24.77
C LYS A 198 -12.35 -19.01 24.02
N GLY A 199 -11.35 -18.13 23.97
CA GLY A 199 -10.09 -18.32 23.27
C GLY A 199 -10.13 -18.00 21.78
N SER A 200 -11.24 -17.48 21.26
CA SER A 200 -11.35 -17.10 19.84
C SER A 200 -10.52 -15.88 19.55
N PHE A 201 -9.75 -15.90 18.46
CA PHE A 201 -8.93 -14.78 18.03
C PHE A 201 -9.78 -13.76 17.27
N HIS A 202 -9.62 -12.49 17.62
CA HIS A 202 -10.24 -11.36 16.95
C HIS A 202 -9.18 -10.56 16.18
N PRO A 203 -9.51 -10.02 14.98
CA PRO A 203 -8.63 -9.08 14.28
C PRO A 203 -8.12 -8.00 15.24
N THR A 204 -6.80 -7.89 15.35
CA THR A 204 -6.17 -7.03 16.34
C THR A 204 -5.16 -6.11 15.68
N LEU A 205 -5.40 -4.81 15.79
CA LEU A 205 -4.46 -3.77 15.39
C LEU A 205 -3.41 -3.58 16.49
N VAL A 206 -2.14 -3.71 16.12
CA VAL A 206 -0.99 -3.50 16.99
C VAL A 206 -0.40 -2.12 16.72
N LEU A 207 -0.50 -1.24 17.72
CA LEU A 207 0.04 0.12 17.68
C LEU A 207 1.32 0.18 18.53
N VAL A 208 2.46 0.40 17.87
CA VAL A 208 3.78 0.44 18.50
C VAL A 208 4.25 1.89 18.59
N GLY A 209 4.12 2.48 19.78
CA GLY A 209 4.52 3.87 20.03
C GLY A 209 6.01 3.97 20.33
N ILE A 210 6.78 4.58 19.42
CA ILE A 210 8.24 4.65 19.54
C ILE A 210 8.78 6.04 19.21
N ARG A 211 9.85 6.43 19.91
CA ARG A 211 10.62 7.64 19.63
C ARG A 211 11.97 7.26 19.02
N LEU A 212 12.15 7.59 17.73
CA LEU A 212 13.34 7.18 16.95
C LEU A 212 14.46 8.23 16.92
N GLY A 213 14.31 9.33 17.64
CA GLY A 213 15.34 10.34 17.80
C GLY A 213 14.85 11.58 18.55
N ILE A 214 15.74 12.56 18.68
CA ILE A 214 15.45 13.83 19.35
C ILE A 214 14.73 14.77 18.38
N ASP A 215 15.40 15.11 17.28
CA ASP A 215 14.90 16.03 16.24
C ASP A 215 14.54 15.33 14.93
N ARG A 216 15.21 14.22 14.62
CA ARG A 216 15.09 13.46 13.38
C ARG A 216 15.19 11.98 13.69
N VAL A 217 14.65 11.13 12.82
CA VAL A 217 14.87 9.68 12.90
C VAL A 217 16.36 9.40 12.81
N THR A 218 16.91 8.71 13.81
CA THR A 218 18.32 8.32 13.83
C THR A 218 18.60 7.32 12.70
N PRO A 219 19.65 7.51 11.89
CA PRO A 219 19.93 6.67 10.71
C PRO A 219 20.01 5.16 10.98
N VAL A 220 20.42 4.77 12.18
CA VAL A 220 20.46 3.35 12.61
C VAL A 220 19.09 2.64 12.50
N TYR A 221 17.99 3.39 12.53
CA TYR A 221 16.63 2.83 12.45
C TYR A 221 16.05 2.79 11.04
N TRP A 222 16.72 3.36 10.03
CA TRP A 222 16.15 3.49 8.68
C TRP A 222 15.86 2.13 8.04
N GLU A 223 16.78 1.18 8.15
CA GLU A 223 16.57 -0.16 7.58
C GLU A 223 15.47 -0.93 8.32
N ALA A 224 15.37 -0.77 9.64
CA ALA A 224 14.28 -1.35 10.42
C ALA A 224 12.90 -0.76 10.05
N LEU A 225 12.84 0.55 9.78
CA LEU A 225 11.62 1.22 9.30
C LEU A 225 11.23 0.77 7.89
N LYS A 226 12.20 0.64 6.97
CA LYS A 226 11.92 0.09 5.64
C LYS A 226 11.37 -1.33 5.77
N ALA A 227 12.03 -2.18 6.55
CA ALA A 227 11.58 -3.55 6.79
C ALA A 227 10.18 -3.63 7.39
N SER A 228 9.81 -2.72 8.31
CA SER A 228 8.45 -2.72 8.89
C SER A 228 7.36 -2.38 7.86
N LEU A 229 7.68 -1.60 6.82
CA LEU A 229 6.78 -1.32 5.69
C LEU A 229 6.72 -2.47 4.67
N GLN A 230 7.64 -3.43 4.75
CA GLN A 230 7.67 -4.65 3.92
C GLN A 230 6.88 -5.81 4.52
N LEU A 231 6.44 -5.70 5.78
CA LEU A 231 5.58 -6.70 6.40
C LEU A 231 4.19 -6.69 5.76
N SER A 232 3.64 -7.87 5.47
CA SER A 232 2.28 -8.00 4.94
C SER A 232 1.20 -7.53 5.93
N GLN A 233 1.53 -7.48 7.21
CA GLN A 233 0.67 -6.96 8.27
C GLN A 233 0.83 -5.45 8.47
N SER A 234 1.74 -4.80 7.73
CA SER A 234 2.01 -3.37 7.89
C SER A 234 0.81 -2.54 7.47
N ILE A 235 0.39 -1.64 8.34
CA ILE A 235 -0.62 -0.61 8.03
C ILE A 235 -0.01 0.80 7.91
N GLY A 236 1.32 0.88 7.94
CA GLY A 236 2.07 2.11 7.81
C GLY A 236 2.52 2.72 9.13
N ILE A 237 2.92 3.99 9.05
CA ILE A 237 3.48 4.77 10.14
C ILE A 237 2.69 6.08 10.22
N ALA A 238 2.34 6.49 11.43
CA ALA A 238 1.73 7.79 11.70
C ALA A 238 2.62 8.55 12.71
N GLY A 239 3.13 9.72 12.30
CA GLY A 239 3.98 10.59 13.11
C GLY A 239 4.89 11.49 12.30
#